data_AF-A0A9P6Z003-F1
#
_entry.id   AF-A0A9P6Z003-F1
#
_cell.length_a   1.000
_cell.length_b   1.000
_cell.length_c   1.000
_cell.angle_alpha   90.00
_cell.angle_beta   90.00
_cell.angle_gamma   90.00
#
_symmetry.space_group_name_H-M   'P 1'
#
loop_
_entity.id
_entity.type
_entity.pdbx_description
1 polymer ?
#
loop_
_entity_poly.entity_id
_entity_poly.type
_entity_poly.pdbx_seq_one_letter_code
_entity_poly.pdbx_strand_id
1 'polypeptide(L)'
;MNTIVSTSYNLSPLSFDEPYQFPRHFLPDVMKDESKIPLVLVACGSFSPITYLHLRMFEMAQDHFKERNEFELLTGYYSPVSDYYMKEGLARAEHRVKMCQLAVETTSDWLMVDPWEARQTTYQRTAIVLDHFEHELNTVGGGILTASGERKKIRIMLLAGGDLIASFGHPGVWATEDVSKEQGQMSMDSYYRMIYYINIG
;
A
#
# COMPACT_ATOMS: atom_id res chain seq x y z
N MET A 1 -1.40 -39.98 16.81
CA MET A 1 -0.36 -38.99 17.16
C MET A 1 0.00 -38.26 15.88
N ASN A 2 -0.64 -37.13 15.60
CA ASN A 2 -0.37 -36.34 14.41
C ASN A 2 0.65 -35.26 14.76
N THR A 3 1.85 -35.41 14.22
CA THR A 3 2.93 -34.42 14.32
C THR A 3 2.53 -33.21 13.50
N ILE A 4 2.18 -32.11 14.17
CA ILE A 4 2.08 -30.79 13.56
C ILE A 4 3.50 -30.39 13.17
N VAL A 5 3.81 -30.41 11.87
CA VAL A 5 5.02 -29.79 11.35
C VAL A 5 4.77 -28.29 11.41
N SER A 6 5.25 -27.65 12.48
CA SER A 6 5.34 -26.20 12.56
C SER A 6 6.43 -25.75 11.60
N THR A 7 6.05 -25.39 10.38
CA THR A 7 6.93 -24.63 9.48
C THR A 7 7.11 -23.26 10.12
N SER A 8 8.22 -23.08 10.83
CA SER A 8 8.64 -21.78 11.35
C SER A 8 9.12 -20.95 10.17
N TYR A 9 8.20 -20.20 9.56
CA TYR A 9 8.61 -19.07 8.76
C TYR A 9 9.31 -18.10 9.72
N ASN A 10 10.63 -17.98 9.55
CA ASN A 10 11.46 -17.03 10.28
C ASN A 10 11.16 -15.62 9.72
N LEU A 11 9.96 -15.13 9.99
CA LEU A 11 9.57 -13.75 9.74
C LEU A 11 10.14 -12.94 10.91
N SER A 12 11.45 -12.70 10.92
CA SER A 12 11.90 -11.48 11.58
C SER A 12 11.43 -10.33 10.69
N PRO A 13 10.49 -9.48 11.11
CA PRO A 13 10.20 -8.27 10.37
C PRO A 13 11.52 -7.53 10.23
N LEU A 14 11.94 -7.29 8.98
CA LEU A 14 13.19 -6.61 8.66
C LEU A 14 13.35 -5.42 9.62
N SER A 15 14.46 -5.40 10.36
CA SER A 15 14.68 -4.33 11.32
C SER A 15 14.69 -3.00 10.57
N PHE A 16 14.23 -1.91 11.21
CA PHE A 16 14.09 -0.63 10.51
C PHE A 16 15.42 -0.14 9.91
N ASP A 17 16.54 -0.55 10.50
CA ASP A 17 17.91 -0.22 10.10
C ASP A 17 18.53 -1.20 9.09
N GLU A 18 17.90 -2.35 8.82
CA GLU A 18 18.38 -3.27 7.79
C GLU A 18 18.24 -2.67 6.38
N PRO A 19 19.07 -3.11 5.41
CA PRO A 19 18.92 -2.71 4.02
C PRO A 19 17.47 -2.85 3.55
N TYR A 20 16.98 -1.83 2.86
CA TYR A 20 15.61 -1.82 2.39
C TYR A 20 15.35 -2.98 1.43
N GLN A 21 14.23 -3.69 1.65
CA GLN A 21 13.70 -4.67 0.74
C GLN A 21 12.19 -4.49 0.63
N PHE A 22 11.68 -4.42 -0.60
CA PHE A 22 10.25 -4.31 -0.84
C PHE A 22 9.52 -5.60 -0.37
N PRO A 23 8.48 -5.48 0.48
CA PRO A 23 7.78 -6.65 1.01
C PRO A 23 6.88 -7.32 -0.04
N ARG A 24 7.05 -8.63 -0.23
CA ARG A 24 6.33 -9.42 -1.25
C ARG A 24 5.70 -10.71 -0.72
N HIS A 25 5.82 -11.00 0.58
CA HIS A 25 5.48 -12.32 1.13
C HIS A 25 3.99 -12.68 1.07
N PHE A 26 3.09 -11.71 0.91
CA PHE A 26 1.67 -11.94 0.61
C PHE A 26 1.25 -11.59 -0.82
N LEU A 27 2.20 -11.24 -1.69
CA LEU A 27 1.91 -11.10 -3.12
C LEU A 27 1.84 -12.52 -3.72
N PRO A 28 0.73 -12.94 -4.36
CA PRO A 28 0.69 -14.23 -5.02
C PRO A 28 1.66 -14.27 -6.20
N ASP A 29 2.14 -15.46 -6.56
CA ASP A 29 2.99 -15.64 -7.75
C ASP A 29 2.18 -15.62 -9.05
N VAL A 30 0.93 -16.09 -9.00
CA VAL A 30 0.04 -16.27 -10.16
C VAL A 30 -1.37 -15.78 -9.81
N MET A 31 -2.01 -15.09 -10.74
CA MET A 31 -3.42 -14.71 -10.66
C MET A 31 -4.33 -15.93 -10.63
N LYS A 32 -5.43 -15.84 -9.88
CA LYS A 32 -6.47 -16.87 -9.82
C LYS A 32 -7.44 -16.76 -11.00
N ASP A 33 -7.79 -15.54 -11.40
CA ASP A 33 -8.74 -15.27 -12.47
C ASP A 33 -8.18 -14.23 -13.45
N GLU A 34 -7.65 -14.74 -14.55
CA GLU A 34 -7.03 -13.91 -15.58
C GLU A 34 -8.02 -13.00 -16.31
N SER A 35 -9.33 -13.19 -16.18
CA SER A 35 -10.29 -12.27 -16.81
C SER A 35 -10.35 -10.92 -16.08
N LYS A 36 -9.87 -10.87 -14.82
CA LYS A 36 -9.93 -9.70 -13.95
C LYS A 36 -8.72 -8.79 -14.07
N ILE A 37 -8.87 -7.59 -13.53
CA ILE A 37 -7.78 -6.62 -13.37
C ILE A 37 -7.06 -6.90 -12.04
N PRO A 38 -5.76 -7.24 -12.04
CA PRO A 38 -5.02 -7.41 -10.79
C PRO A 38 -4.89 -6.07 -10.07
N LEU A 39 -5.19 -6.06 -8.77
CA LEU A 39 -5.26 -4.86 -7.96
C LEU A 39 -4.43 -5.00 -6.67
N VAL A 40 -3.68 -3.95 -6.33
CA VAL A 40 -3.04 -3.75 -5.03
C VAL A 40 -3.55 -2.46 -4.41
N LEU A 41 -3.89 -2.52 -3.13
CA LEU A 41 -4.31 -1.34 -2.35
C LEU A 41 -3.16 -0.82 -1.49
N VAL A 42 -3.01 0.50 -1.42
CA VAL A 42 -1.98 1.15 -0.59
C VAL A 42 -2.64 2.19 0.30
N ALA A 43 -2.46 2.10 1.61
CA ALA A 43 -2.91 3.10 2.57
C ALA A 43 -1.71 3.89 3.09
N CYS A 44 -1.61 5.16 2.69
CA CYS A 44 -0.61 6.09 3.23
C CYS A 44 -1.17 6.79 4.46
N GLY A 45 -0.37 6.95 5.52
CA GLY A 45 -0.85 7.62 6.73
C GLY A 45 0.17 7.74 7.84
N SER A 46 -0.18 8.53 8.87
CA SER A 46 0.70 8.68 10.03
C SER A 46 0.77 7.40 10.86
N PHE A 47 -0.36 6.71 11.09
CA PHE A 47 -0.44 5.51 11.95
C PHE A 47 0.27 5.69 13.30
N SER A 48 -0.11 6.75 14.03
CA SER A 48 0.54 7.15 15.29
C SER A 48 -0.44 7.15 16.48
N PRO A 49 -0.90 5.97 16.95
CA PRO A 49 -0.59 4.62 16.45
C PRO A 49 -1.58 4.14 15.38
N ILE A 50 -1.29 2.98 14.76
CA ILE A 50 -2.30 2.22 14.01
C ILE A 50 -3.45 1.80 14.93
N THR A 51 -4.66 1.69 14.39
CA THR A 51 -5.87 1.34 15.13
C THR A 51 -6.71 0.33 14.35
N TYR A 52 -7.70 -0.30 15.01
CA TYR A 52 -8.63 -1.20 14.35
C TYR A 52 -9.44 -0.57 13.21
N LEU A 53 -9.67 0.75 13.24
CA LEU A 53 -10.37 1.43 12.14
C LEU A 53 -9.53 1.42 10.86
N HIS A 54 -8.21 1.58 10.96
CA HIS A 54 -7.31 1.47 9.81
C HIS A 54 -7.38 0.06 9.20
N LEU A 55 -7.32 -0.98 10.05
CA LEU A 55 -7.47 -2.38 9.63
C LEU A 55 -8.82 -2.61 8.96
N ARG A 56 -9.90 -2.07 9.54
CA ARG A 56 -11.26 -2.22 9.02
C ARG A 56 -11.43 -1.59 7.64
N MET A 57 -10.71 -0.52 7.32
CA MET A 57 -10.77 0.07 5.98
C MET A 57 -10.34 -0.91 4.89
N PHE A 58 -9.31 -1.72 5.12
CA PHE A 58 -8.89 -2.71 4.12
C PHE A 58 -9.92 -3.81 3.92
N GLU A 59 -10.55 -4.28 5.01
CA GLU A 59 -11.61 -5.30 4.94
C GLU A 59 -12.83 -4.77 4.15
N MET A 60 -13.25 -3.54 4.43
CA MET A 60 -14.33 -2.89 3.68
C MET A 60 -13.99 -2.70 2.19
N ALA A 61 -12.74 -2.32 1.88
CA ALA A 61 -12.29 -2.24 0.49
C ALA A 61 -12.31 -3.60 -0.20
N GLN A 62 -11.84 -4.64 0.50
CA GLN A 62 -11.81 -5.99 -0.02
C GLN A 62 -13.22 -6.47 -0.37
N ASP A 63 -14.20 -6.27 0.52
CA ASP A 63 -15.60 -6.65 0.25
C ASP A 63 -16.17 -5.89 -0.96
N HIS A 64 -15.92 -4.58 -1.05
CA HIS A 64 -16.36 -3.76 -2.18
C HIS A 64 -15.79 -4.23 -3.53
N PHE A 65 -14.50 -4.57 -3.59
CA PHE A 65 -13.88 -5.05 -4.84
C PHE A 65 -14.29 -6.48 -5.19
N LYS A 66 -14.58 -7.33 -4.19
CA LYS A 66 -15.21 -8.64 -4.41
C LYS A 66 -16.58 -8.49 -5.06
N GLU A 67 -17.41 -7.58 -4.58
CA GLU A 67 -18.76 -7.34 -5.12
C GLU A 67 -18.76 -6.84 -6.57
N ARG A 68 -17.81 -5.96 -6.93
CA ARG A 68 -17.68 -5.46 -8.30
C ARG A 68 -17.28 -6.53 -9.31
N ASN A 69 -16.58 -7.57 -8.86
CA ASN A 69 -16.14 -8.72 -9.66
C ASN A 69 -15.30 -8.36 -10.92
N GLU A 70 -14.83 -7.12 -11.04
CA GLU A 70 -13.93 -6.64 -12.11
C GLU A 70 -12.45 -6.83 -11.73
N PHE A 71 -12.15 -6.80 -10.43
CA PHE A 71 -10.80 -6.81 -9.89
C PHE A 71 -10.49 -8.10 -9.16
N GLU A 72 -9.24 -8.55 -9.27
CA GLU A 72 -8.65 -9.52 -8.37
C GLU A 72 -7.73 -8.77 -7.41
N LEU A 73 -8.18 -8.59 -6.16
CA LEU A 73 -7.36 -7.97 -5.13
C LEU A 73 -6.26 -8.95 -4.70
N LEU A 74 -5.02 -8.61 -5.02
CA LEU A 74 -3.85 -9.44 -4.78
C LEU A 74 -3.34 -9.32 -3.34
N THR A 75 -3.13 -8.10 -2.88
CA THR A 75 -2.63 -7.78 -1.53
C THR A 75 -2.90 -6.31 -1.18
N GLY A 76 -2.60 -5.90 0.05
CA GLY A 76 -2.66 -4.51 0.51
C GLY A 76 -1.44 -4.10 1.32
N TYR A 77 -1.08 -2.82 1.25
CA TYR A 77 0.09 -2.26 1.93
C TYR A 77 -0.28 -1.07 2.81
N TYR A 78 0.23 -1.05 4.03
CA TYR A 78 0.38 0.18 4.80
C TYR A 78 1.72 0.84 4.45
N SER A 79 1.69 2.15 4.17
CA SER A 79 2.88 3.00 4.02
C SER A 79 2.89 4.07 5.11
N PRO A 80 3.61 3.86 6.22
CA PRO A 80 3.74 4.87 7.26
C PRO A 80 4.55 6.08 6.77
N VAL A 81 4.03 7.28 7.02
CA VAL A 81 4.69 8.53 6.61
C VAL A 81 6.06 8.70 7.26
N SER A 82 6.98 9.43 6.61
CA SER A 82 8.24 9.87 7.20
C SER A 82 8.05 10.83 8.40
N ASP A 83 8.99 10.82 9.34
CA ASP A 83 9.03 11.80 10.45
C ASP A 83 9.22 13.25 9.96
N TYR A 84 9.75 13.42 8.74
CA TYR A 84 9.85 14.72 8.05
C TYR A 84 8.50 15.30 7.62
N TYR A 85 7.39 14.59 7.83
CA TYR A 85 6.04 15.17 7.74
C TYR A 85 5.80 16.28 8.77
N MET A 86 6.63 16.36 9.83
CA MET A 86 6.62 17.43 10.84
C MET A 86 5.26 17.68 11.52
N LYS A 87 4.38 16.68 11.55
CA LYS A 87 3.13 16.75 12.32
C LYS A 87 3.46 16.76 13.82
N GLU A 88 2.91 17.72 14.54
CA GLU A 88 3.11 17.83 15.99
C GLU A 88 2.64 16.55 16.70
N GLY A 89 3.47 16.02 17.61
CA GLY A 89 3.19 14.79 18.37
C GLY A 89 3.35 13.48 17.59
N LEU A 90 3.94 13.49 16.39
CA LEU A 90 4.20 12.25 15.64
C LEU A 90 5.23 11.38 16.36
N ALA A 91 4.86 10.13 16.67
CA ALA A 91 5.82 9.15 17.18
C ALA A 91 6.88 8.82 16.11
N ARG A 92 8.08 8.42 16.53
CA ARG A 92 9.18 8.05 15.61
C ARG A 92 8.72 7.01 14.58
N ALA A 93 9.14 7.18 13.33
CA ALA A 93 8.75 6.35 12.20
C ALA A 93 9.03 4.86 12.43
N GLU A 94 10.19 4.55 13.02
CA GLU A 94 10.58 3.21 13.44
C GLU A 94 9.51 2.52 14.31
N HIS A 95 9.02 3.22 15.34
CA HIS A 95 7.98 2.67 16.22
C HIS A 95 6.64 2.50 15.49
N ARG A 96 6.29 3.45 14.61
CA ARG A 96 5.04 3.39 13.85
C ARG A 96 5.04 2.23 12.85
N VAL A 97 6.14 2.06 12.11
CA VAL A 97 6.36 0.89 11.24
C VAL A 97 6.24 -0.40 12.06
N LYS A 98 6.89 -0.47 13.22
CA LYS A 98 6.84 -1.68 14.06
C LYS A 98 5.43 -1.97 14.58
N MET A 99 4.69 -0.95 15.01
CA MET A 99 3.29 -1.10 15.43
C MET A 99 2.40 -1.55 14.27
N CYS A 100 2.59 -1.00 13.06
CA CYS A 100 1.88 -1.46 11.86
C CYS A 100 2.17 -2.92 11.55
N GLN A 101 3.44 -3.34 11.61
CA GLN A 101 3.85 -4.73 11.36
C GLN A 101 3.17 -5.68 12.35
N LEU A 102 3.26 -5.38 13.66
CA LEU A 102 2.63 -6.19 14.69
C LEU A 102 1.11 -6.27 14.54
N ALA A 103 0.46 -5.15 14.19
CA ALA A 103 -0.99 -5.12 13.98
C ALA A 103 -1.39 -6.00 12.79
N VAL A 104 -0.70 -5.89 11.66
CA VAL A 104 -0.94 -6.70 10.47
C VAL A 104 -0.67 -8.17 10.73
N GLU A 105 0.48 -8.52 11.30
CA GLU A 105 0.87 -9.91 11.63
C GLU A 105 -0.13 -10.60 12.56
N THR A 106 -0.79 -9.85 13.44
CA THR A 106 -1.76 -10.41 14.41
C THR A 106 -3.16 -10.53 13.85
N THR A 107 -3.52 -9.75 12.81
CA THR A 107 -4.94 -9.57 12.42
C THR A 107 -5.23 -9.83 10.94
N SER A 108 -4.22 -10.04 10.10
CA SER A 108 -4.37 -10.22 8.66
C SER A 108 -3.38 -11.26 8.10
N ASP A 109 -3.80 -11.94 7.04
CA ASP A 109 -3.04 -12.92 6.26
C ASP A 109 -2.74 -12.44 4.82
N TRP A 110 -3.04 -11.16 4.52
CA TRP A 110 -2.94 -10.60 3.17
C TRP A 110 -2.40 -9.17 3.11
N LEU A 111 -2.25 -8.51 4.26
CA LEU A 111 -1.74 -7.14 4.36
C LEU A 111 -0.24 -7.15 4.69
N MET A 112 0.47 -6.12 4.23
CA MET A 112 1.89 -5.90 4.49
C MET A 112 2.17 -4.45 4.89
N VAL A 113 3.39 -4.18 5.36
CA VAL A 113 3.86 -2.82 5.68
C VAL A 113 5.12 -2.55 4.87
N ASP A 114 5.08 -1.54 4.01
CA ASP A 114 6.27 -1.04 3.31
C ASP A 114 6.88 0.13 4.09
N PRO A 115 8.10 -0.02 4.65
CA PRO A 115 8.76 1.06 5.39
C PRO A 115 9.48 2.08 4.49
N TRP A 116 9.40 1.96 3.16
CA TRP A 116 10.16 2.82 2.24
C TRP A 116 9.96 4.32 2.50
N GLU A 117 8.70 4.76 2.59
CA GLU A 117 8.36 6.17 2.81
C GLU A 117 8.90 6.66 4.16
N ALA A 118 8.72 5.85 5.21
CA ALA A 118 9.21 6.13 6.56
C ALA A 118 10.73 6.30 6.66
N ARG A 119 11.48 5.66 5.76
CA ARG A 119 12.95 5.71 5.71
C ARG A 119 13.51 6.89 4.91
N GLN A 120 12.67 7.65 4.22
CA GLN A 120 13.12 8.81 3.45
C GLN A 120 13.53 9.99 4.36
N THR A 121 14.59 10.69 3.97
CA THR A 121 15.12 11.86 4.70
C THR A 121 14.37 13.16 4.39
N THR A 122 13.35 13.10 3.54
CA THR A 122 12.48 14.23 3.20
C THR A 122 11.04 13.75 3.11
N TYR A 123 10.08 14.66 3.32
CA TYR A 123 8.67 14.37 3.10
C TYR A 123 8.42 13.97 1.65
N GLN A 124 7.69 12.87 1.45
CA GLN A 124 7.28 12.40 0.13
C GLN A 124 5.82 12.74 -0.11
N ARG A 125 5.52 13.25 -1.31
CA ARG A 125 4.12 13.36 -1.76
C ARG A 125 3.56 11.95 -1.99
N THR A 126 2.28 11.74 -1.70
CA THR A 126 1.61 10.44 -1.92
C THR A 126 1.78 9.92 -3.35
N ALA A 127 1.81 10.80 -4.36
CA ALA A 127 2.08 10.39 -5.74
C ALA A 127 3.43 9.68 -5.91
N ILE A 128 4.48 10.18 -5.26
CA ILE A 128 5.83 9.58 -5.28
C ILE A 128 5.83 8.21 -4.60
N VAL A 129 5.08 8.07 -3.50
CA VAL A 129 4.92 6.79 -2.81
C VAL A 129 4.23 5.78 -3.74
N LEU A 130 3.17 6.17 -4.44
CA LEU A 130 2.48 5.28 -5.40
C LEU A 130 3.37 4.94 -6.61
N ASP A 131 4.20 5.87 -7.07
CA ASP A 131 5.18 5.63 -8.14
C ASP A 131 6.26 4.62 -7.71
N HIS A 132 6.66 4.65 -6.43
CA HIS A 132 7.54 3.63 -5.85
C HIS A 132 6.89 2.24 -5.89
N PHE A 133 5.62 2.10 -5.48
CA PHE A 133 4.90 0.83 -5.62
C PHE A 133 4.77 0.38 -7.08
N GLU A 134 4.51 1.32 -8.00
CA GLU A 134 4.43 1.05 -9.44
C GLU A 134 5.76 0.52 -9.99
N HIS A 135 6.87 1.14 -9.59
CA HIS A 135 8.19 0.67 -9.94
C HIS A 135 8.48 -0.73 -9.39
N GLU A 136 8.28 -0.94 -8.10
CA GLU A 136 8.58 -2.21 -7.42
C GLU A 136 7.72 -3.38 -7.93
N LEU A 137 6.43 -3.14 -8.17
CA LEU A 137 5.50 -4.18 -8.59
C LEU A 137 5.56 -4.45 -10.09
N ASN A 138 5.58 -3.41 -10.92
CA ASN A 138 5.44 -3.54 -12.37
C ASN A 138 6.77 -3.46 -13.13
N THR A 139 7.74 -2.65 -12.67
CA THR A 139 9.04 -2.51 -13.36
C THR A 139 10.03 -3.56 -12.88
N VAL A 140 10.28 -3.62 -11.57
CA VAL A 140 11.18 -4.61 -10.95
C VAL A 140 10.53 -6.00 -10.95
N GLY A 141 9.26 -6.08 -10.53
CA GLY A 141 8.51 -7.34 -10.47
C GLY A 141 7.97 -7.85 -11.80
N GLY A 142 7.91 -6.99 -12.82
CA GLY A 142 7.32 -7.33 -14.13
C GLY A 142 5.80 -7.58 -14.08
N GLY A 143 5.08 -7.13 -13.05
CA GLY A 143 3.66 -7.41 -12.85
C GLY A 143 3.40 -8.81 -12.28
N ILE A 144 2.19 -9.32 -12.45
CA ILE A 144 1.74 -10.63 -11.94
C ILE A 144 1.63 -11.65 -13.07
N LEU A 145 2.01 -12.90 -12.82
CA LEU A 145 1.87 -13.98 -13.80
C LEU A 145 0.41 -14.42 -13.91
N THR A 146 -0.02 -14.78 -15.11
CA THR A 146 -1.30 -15.41 -15.38
C THR A 146 -1.11 -16.93 -15.57
N ALA A 147 -2.15 -17.75 -15.39
CA ALA A 147 -2.06 -19.19 -15.66
C ALA A 147 -1.78 -19.52 -17.14
N SER A 148 -2.07 -18.60 -18.07
CA SER A 148 -1.66 -18.64 -19.49
C SER A 148 -0.16 -18.36 -19.71
N GLY A 149 0.56 -17.93 -18.68
CA GLY A 149 2.00 -17.63 -18.74
C GLY A 149 2.35 -16.21 -19.16
N GLU A 150 1.34 -15.35 -19.38
CA GLU A 150 1.53 -13.92 -19.63
C GLU A 150 1.73 -13.15 -18.33
N ARG A 151 2.27 -11.94 -18.42
CA ARG A 151 2.38 -11.03 -17.26
C ARG A 151 1.42 -9.87 -17.42
N LYS A 152 0.59 -9.65 -16.40
CA LYS A 152 -0.34 -8.52 -16.34
C LYS A 152 0.20 -7.43 -15.43
N LYS A 153 0.05 -6.19 -15.89
CA LYS A 153 0.35 -5.00 -15.10
C LYS A 153 -0.62 -4.91 -13.92
N ILE A 154 -0.07 -4.84 -12.71
CA ILE A 154 -0.81 -4.68 -11.45
C ILE A 154 -1.31 -3.23 -11.37
N ARG A 155 -2.62 -3.04 -11.18
CA ARG A 155 -3.17 -1.72 -10.88
C ARG A 155 -2.94 -1.42 -9.40
N ILE A 156 -2.45 -0.22 -9.11
CA ILE A 156 -2.25 0.26 -7.74
C ILE A 156 -3.34 1.28 -7.44
N MET A 157 -3.93 1.22 -6.25
CA MET A 157 -4.92 2.19 -5.82
C MET A 157 -4.64 2.66 -4.39
N LEU A 158 -4.77 3.97 -4.17
CA LEU A 158 -4.73 4.58 -2.86
C LEU A 158 -6.04 4.27 -2.11
N LEU A 159 -5.91 3.67 -0.93
CA LEU A 159 -6.99 3.50 0.02
C LEU A 159 -6.92 4.64 1.04
N ALA A 160 -7.97 5.46 1.08
CA ALA A 160 -8.01 6.66 1.93
C ALA A 160 -9.34 6.79 2.69
N GLY A 161 -9.26 7.27 3.93
CA GLY A 161 -10.42 7.70 4.71
C GLY A 161 -10.87 9.12 4.33
N GLY A 162 -12.01 9.54 4.87
CA GLY A 162 -12.69 10.78 4.45
C GLY A 162 -11.91 12.04 4.76
N ASP A 163 -11.25 12.07 5.91
CA ASP A 163 -10.44 13.21 6.34
C ASP A 163 -9.23 13.44 5.42
N LEU A 164 -8.63 12.36 4.89
CA LEU A 164 -7.52 12.43 3.94
C LEU A 164 -7.99 12.92 2.57
N ILE A 165 -9.18 12.53 2.13
CA ILE A 165 -9.79 13.06 0.91
C ILE A 165 -10.16 14.54 1.06
N ALA A 166 -10.71 14.93 2.22
CA ALA A 166 -11.06 16.30 2.50
C ALA A 166 -9.84 17.23 2.56
N SER A 167 -8.68 16.73 3.04
CA SER A 167 -7.43 17.50 3.03
C SER A 167 -6.89 17.72 1.62
N PHE A 168 -7.17 16.81 0.66
CA PHE A 168 -6.88 17.02 -0.76
C PHE A 168 -7.72 18.11 -1.42
N GLY A 169 -8.84 18.54 -0.81
CA GLY A 169 -9.69 19.62 -1.29
C GLY A 169 -9.18 21.04 -0.99
N HIS A 170 -8.07 21.19 -0.28
CA HIS A 170 -7.49 22.51 0.03
C HIS A 170 -6.55 23.00 -1.10
N PRO A 171 -6.80 24.18 -1.69
CA PRO A 171 -5.92 24.75 -2.71
C PRO A 171 -4.49 24.91 -2.16
N GLY A 172 -3.51 24.27 -2.79
CA GLY A 172 -2.10 24.29 -2.37
C GLY A 172 -1.56 22.99 -1.78
N VAL A 173 -2.40 22.00 -1.49
CA VAL A 173 -1.94 20.63 -1.09
C VAL A 173 -1.56 19.79 -2.30
N TRP A 174 -2.20 20.07 -3.45
CA TRP A 174 -1.74 19.66 -4.77
C TRP A 174 -1.49 20.93 -5.58
N ALA A 175 -0.22 21.21 -5.89
CA ALA A 175 0.08 22.25 -6.86
C ALA A 175 -0.47 21.79 -8.20
N THR A 176 -1.29 22.62 -8.85
CA THR A 176 -1.75 22.45 -10.24
C THR A 176 -0.60 22.43 -11.26
N GLU A 177 0.65 22.50 -10.80
CA GLU A 177 1.89 22.61 -11.58
C GLU A 177 2.64 21.28 -11.76
N ASP A 178 2.15 20.14 -11.24
CA ASP A 178 2.73 18.82 -11.56
C ASP A 178 2.36 18.32 -12.99
N VAL A 179 2.14 19.26 -13.91
CA VAL A 179 2.01 19.00 -15.34
C VAL A 179 3.20 19.67 -16.03
N SER A 180 4.12 18.83 -16.53
CA SER A 180 5.30 19.14 -17.36
C SER A 180 6.58 19.41 -16.55
N LYS A 181 7.72 18.74 -16.74
CA LYS A 181 8.31 18.06 -17.91
C LYS A 181 9.30 16.98 -17.43
N GLU A 182 9.50 15.97 -18.28
CA GLU A 182 10.60 14.98 -18.22
C GLU A 182 10.49 13.87 -17.17
N GLN A 183 9.59 12.92 -17.45
CA GLN A 183 9.79 11.46 -17.43
C GLN A 183 8.43 10.78 -17.22
N GLY A 184 7.81 10.29 -18.31
CA GLY A 184 6.79 9.23 -18.28
C GLY A 184 5.59 9.38 -17.33
N GLN A 185 5.10 10.59 -17.03
CA GLN A 185 4.10 10.79 -15.98
C GLN A 185 2.64 10.55 -16.39
N MET A 186 1.96 9.81 -15.51
CA MET A 186 0.53 9.54 -15.49
C MET A 186 -0.25 10.81 -15.09
N SER A 187 -1.29 11.16 -15.83
CA SER A 187 -2.05 12.41 -15.59
C SER A 187 -2.77 12.46 -14.23
N MET A 188 -3.00 13.65 -13.68
CA MET A 188 -3.76 13.86 -12.44
C MET A 188 -5.16 13.21 -12.48
N ASP A 189 -5.81 13.21 -13.65
CA ASP A 189 -7.09 12.52 -13.89
C ASP A 189 -6.99 11.00 -13.73
N SER A 190 -5.82 10.42 -14.00
CA SER A 190 -5.55 9.00 -13.76
C SER A 190 -5.34 8.73 -12.26
N TYR A 191 -4.75 9.67 -11.51
CA TYR A 191 -4.63 9.57 -10.05
C TYR A 191 -5.99 9.64 -9.34
N TYR A 192 -6.90 10.52 -9.75
CA TYR A 192 -8.26 10.56 -9.16
C TYR A 192 -9.04 9.25 -9.37
N ARG A 193 -8.76 8.49 -10.43
CA ARG A 193 -9.32 7.16 -10.67
C ARG A 193 -8.66 6.05 -9.84
N MET A 194 -7.55 6.36 -9.16
CA MET A 194 -6.81 5.42 -8.32
C MET A 194 -7.15 5.54 -6.84
N ILE A 195 -8.05 6.43 -6.44
CA ILE A 195 -8.42 6.57 -5.02
C ILE A 195 -9.74 5.83 -4.75
N TYR A 196 -9.69 4.84 -3.86
CA TYR A 196 -10.88 4.27 -3.27
C TYR A 196 -11.12 4.91 -1.90
N TYR A 197 -12.30 5.54 -1.77
CA TYR A 197 -12.74 6.23 -0.58
C TYR A 197 -13.70 5.34 0.21
N ILE A 198 -13.45 5.23 1.52
CA ILE A 198 -14.38 4.58 2.45
C ILE A 198 -14.88 5.60 3.46
N ASN A 199 -16.20 5.79 3.47
CA ASN A 199 -16.86 6.50 4.55
C ASN A 199 -17.06 5.53 5.72
N ILE A 200 -16.20 5.63 6.73
CA ILE A 200 -16.38 4.97 8.02
C ILE A 200 -17.33 5.82 8.89
N GLY A 201 -18.55 6.02 8.41
CA GLY A 201 -19.62 6.72 9.13
C GLY A 201 -20.22 5.87 10.25
#